data_AF-A0AAV6AF03-F1
#
_entry.id   AF-A0AAV6AF03-F1
#
_cell.length_a   1.000
_cell.length_b   1.000
_cell.length_c   1.000
_cell.angle_alpha   90.00
_cell.angle_beta   90.00
_cell.angle_gamma   90.00
#
_symmetry.space_group_name_H-M   'P 1'
#
loop_
_entity.id
_entity.type
_entity.pdbx_description
1 polymer ?
#
loop_
_entity_poly.entity_id
_entity_poly.type
_entity_poly.pdbx_seq_one_letter_code
_entity_poly.pdbx_strand_id
1 'polypeptide(L)' 'MNRSPRVDPLRHLEAVARAMQEPKQPETGFRALDLGMAAVIGHKLFTVLLHHPRTQESERRYTNQPAAYP' A
#
# COMPACT_ATOMS: atom_id res chain seq x y z
N MET A 1 4.82 -3.41 32.63
CA MET A 1 4.88 -2.95 31.21
C MET A 1 4.16 -3.97 30.35
N ASN A 2 2.93 -3.67 29.94
CA ASN A 2 2.14 -4.56 29.09
C ASN A 2 2.64 -4.40 27.65
N ARG A 3 3.35 -5.39 27.09
CA ARG A 3 3.69 -5.37 25.66
C ARG A 3 2.40 -5.69 24.92
N SER A 4 1.82 -4.71 24.24
CA SER A 4 0.76 -4.98 23.26
C SER A 4 1.23 -6.12 22.34
N PRO A 5 0.37 -7.10 22.02
CA PRO A 5 0.76 -8.18 21.13
C PRO A 5 1.27 -7.56 19.82
N ARG A 6 2.50 -7.92 19.43
CA ARG A 6 3.09 -7.45 18.17
C ARG A 6 2.22 -7.94 17.03
N VAL A 7 1.87 -7.05 16.11
CA VAL A 7 1.21 -7.41 14.86
C VAL A 7 2.11 -8.41 14.11
N ASP A 8 1.52 -9.53 13.67
CA ASP A 8 2.22 -10.55 12.89
C ASP A 8 2.32 -10.11 11.41
N PRO A 9 3.51 -9.76 10.90
CA PRO A 9 3.67 -9.29 9.53
C PRO A 9 3.33 -10.36 8.48
N LEU A 10 3.49 -11.65 8.81
CA LEU A 10 3.32 -12.73 7.84
C LEU A 10 1.87 -12.79 7.33
N ARG A 11 0.89 -12.63 8.23
CA ARG A 11 -0.53 -12.59 7.86
C ARG A 11 -0.86 -11.46 6.87
N HIS A 12 -0.20 -10.32 7.01
CA HIS A 12 -0.40 -9.18 6.10
C HIS A 12 0.26 -9.43 4.75
N LEU A 13 1.44 -10.07 4.71
CA LEU A 13 2.09 -10.48 3.46
C LEU A 13 1.27 -11.53 2.70
N GLU A 14 0.70 -12.51 3.41
CA GLU A 14 -0.22 -13.49 2.82
C GLU A 14 -1.47 -12.82 2.23
N ALA A 15 -2.03 -11.81 2.91
CA ALA A 15 -3.16 -11.05 2.40
C ALA A 15 -2.81 -10.27 1.11
N VAL A 16 -1.61 -9.69 1.02
CA VAL A 16 -1.11 -9.06 -0.20
C VAL A 16 -0.98 -10.08 -1.32
N ALA A 17 -0.35 -11.24 -1.06
CA ALA A 17 -0.17 -12.29 -2.06
C ALA A 17 -1.50 -12.83 -2.60
N ARG A 18 -2.55 -12.93 -1.76
CA ARG A 18 -3.91 -13.27 -2.19
C ARG A 18 -4.54 -12.14 -3.01
N ALA A 19 -4.44 -10.90 -2.55
CA ALA A 19 -5.00 -9.74 -3.26
C ALA A 19 -4.40 -9.56 -4.67
N MET A 20 -3.15 -9.95 -4.88
CA MET A 20 -2.49 -9.94 -6.19
C MET A 20 -3.04 -10.99 -7.18
N GLN A 21 -3.84 -11.96 -6.71
CA GLN A 21 -4.51 -12.96 -7.55
C GLN A 21 -5.95 -12.57 -7.90
N GLU A 22 -6.48 -11.53 -7.24
CA GLU A 22 -7.84 -11.04 -7.48
C GLU A 22 -7.93 -10.19 -8.76
N PRO A 23 -9.12 -10.06 -9.38
CA PRO A 23 -9.37 -9.11 -10.46
C PRO A 23 -9.11 -7.66 -10.04
N LYS A 24 -9.03 -6.74 -11.02
CA LYS A 24 -8.75 -5.29 -10.81
C LYS A 24 -7.33 -5.02 -10.29
N GLN A 25 -6.37 -5.71 -10.92
CA GLN A 25 -4.96 -5.37 -10.77
C GLN A 25 -4.65 -4.09 -11.55
N PRO A 26 -3.73 -3.24 -11.04
CA PRO A 26 -2.94 -3.42 -9.81
C PRO A 26 -3.60 -2.88 -8.52
N GLU A 27 -4.81 -2.33 -8.57
CA GLU A 27 -5.44 -1.59 -7.47
C GLU A 27 -5.65 -2.42 -6.21
N THR A 28 -6.06 -3.69 -6.35
CA THR A 28 -6.26 -4.60 -5.22
C THR A 28 -4.95 -4.89 -4.48
N GLY A 29 -3.85 -5.08 -5.21
CA GLY A 29 -2.51 -5.22 -4.61
C GLY A 29 -2.07 -3.96 -3.86
N PHE A 30 -2.24 -2.78 -4.45
CA PHE A 30 -1.88 -1.52 -3.79
C PHE A 30 -2.66 -1.28 -2.51
N ARG A 31 -3.96 -1.54 -2.51
CA ARG A 31 -4.80 -1.43 -1.31
C ARG A 31 -4.39 -2.43 -0.22
N ALA A 32 -4.02 -3.66 -0.58
CA ALA A 32 -3.58 -4.64 0.40
C ALA A 32 -2.23 -4.25 1.02
N LEU A 33 -1.31 -3.71 0.22
CA LEU A 33 -0.04 -3.18 0.70
C LEU A 33 -0.25 -1.98 1.64
N ASP A 34 -1.13 -1.06 1.27
CA ASP A 34 -1.53 0.07 2.11
C ASP A 34 -2.00 -0.39 3.49
N LEU A 35 -2.99 -1.27 3.54
CA LEU A 35 -3.52 -1.81 4.80
C LEU A 35 -2.47 -2.59 5.61
N GLY A 36 -1.63 -3.40 4.95
CA GLY A 36 -0.59 -4.19 5.61
C GLY A 36 0.48 -3.30 6.25
N MET A 37 0.93 -2.28 5.53
CA MET A 37 1.94 -1.33 6.02
C MET A 37 1.36 -0.45 7.14
N ALA A 38 0.10 -0.01 7.04
CA ALA A 38 -0.57 0.68 8.13
C ALA A 38 -0.59 -0.17 9.42
N ALA A 39 -0.91 -1.46 9.30
CA ALA A 39 -1.01 -2.35 10.45
C ALA A 39 0.35 -2.69 11.09
N VAL A 40 1.36 -2.98 10.26
CA VAL A 40 2.65 -3.50 10.76
C VAL A 40 3.60 -2.39 11.19
N ILE A 41 3.70 -1.32 10.39
CA ILE A 41 4.68 -0.23 10.62
C ILE A 41 4.02 1.09 11.02
N GLY A 42 2.69 1.19 10.99
CA GLY A 42 1.98 2.41 11.38
C GLY A 42 2.20 3.57 10.42
N HIS A 43 2.32 3.30 9.11
CA HIS A 43 2.48 4.38 8.14
C HIS A 43 1.27 5.33 8.16
N LYS A 44 1.43 6.53 7.61
CA LYS A 44 0.33 7.50 7.49
C LYS A 44 -0.03 7.77 6.03
N LEU A 45 0.97 7.80 5.16
CA LEU A 45 0.83 8.05 3.74
C LEU A 45 1.42 6.87 2.96
N PHE A 46 0.65 6.38 1.98
CA PHE A 46 1.08 5.41 1.00
C PHE A 46 0.71 5.89 -0.39
N THR A 47 1.71 6.01 -1.25
CA THR A 47 1.55 6.51 -2.61
C THR A 47 2.39 5.65 -3.54
N VAL A 48 1.79 5.23 -4.66
CA VAL A 48 2.51 4.57 -5.77
C VAL A 48 2.65 5.57 -6.90
N LEU A 49 3.88 5.84 -7.31
CA LEU A 49 4.21 6.70 -8.44
C LEU A 49 4.66 5.85 -9.63
N LEU A 50 4.08 6.10 -10.80
CA LEU A 50 4.55 5.56 -12.05
C LEU A 50 5.47 6.60 -12.71
N HIS A 51 6.73 6.24 -12.92
CA HIS A 51 7.68 7.11 -13.60
C HIS A 51 7.57 6.95 -15.12
N HIS A 52 7.39 8.06 -15.83
CA HIS A 52 7.32 8.13 -17.29
C HIS A 52 8.64 8.70 -17.84
N PRO A 53 9.63 7.87 -18.19
CA PRO A 53 10.98 8.36 -18.53
C PRO A 53 11.02 9.21 -19.80
N ARG A 54 10.08 8.99 -20.72
CA ARG A 54 10.00 9.73 -21.98
C ARG A 54 9.57 11.19 -21.79
N THR A 55 8.65 11.44 -20.86
CA THR A 55 8.17 12.79 -20.55
C THR A 55 8.84 13.38 -19.31
N GLN A 56 9.67 12.60 -18.61
CA GLN A 56 10.27 12.93 -17.32
C GLN A 56 9.22 13.25 -16.23
N GLU A 57 8.03 12.69 -16.36
CA GLU A 57 6.92 12.92 -15.43
C GLU A 57 6.81 11.77 -14.43
N SER A 58 6.13 12.06 -13.32
CA SER A 58 5.69 11.05 -12.35
C SER A 58 4.18 11.14 -12.21
N GLU A 59 3.49 10.04 -12.51
CA GLU A 59 2.05 9.92 -12.36
C GLU A 59 1.72 9.29 -11.00
N ARG A 60 0.80 9.91 -10.25
CA ARG A 60 0.27 9.32 -9.02
C ARG A 60 -0.77 8.24 -9.35
N ARG A 61 -0.33 6.99 -9.34
CA ARG A 61 -1.17 5.83 -9.68
C ARG A 61 -2.09 5.35 -8.57
N TYR A 62 -1.69 5.55 -7.30
CA TYR A 62 -2.47 5.26 -6.09
C TYR A 62 -2.07 6.20 -4.96
N THR A 63 -3.02 6.60 -4.13
CA THR A 63 -2.74 7.18 -2.81
C THR A 63 -3.86 6.91 -1.84
N ASN A 64 -3.52 6.71 -0.57
CA ASN A 64 -4.50 6.59 0.51
C ASN A 64 -4.99 7.96 1.04
N GLN A 65 -4.43 9.06 0.55
CA GLN A 65 -4.85 10.44 0.90
C GLN A 65 -4.96 11.32 -0.36
N PRO A 66 -6.01 11.14 -1.19
CA PRO A 66 -6.14 11.85 -2.46
C PRO A 66 -6.27 13.37 -2.31
N ALA A 67 -6.85 13.83 -1.20
CA ALA A 67 -7.04 15.25 -0.92
C ALA A 67 -5.81 15.95 -0.31
N ALA A 68 -4.85 15.18 0.23
CA ALA A 68 -3.70 15.77 0.94
C ALA A 68 -2.72 16.48 0.00
N TYR A 69 -2.81 16.22 -1.31
CA TYR A 69 -1.99 16.84 -2.35
C TYR A 69 -2.83 16.94 -3.64
N PRO A 70 -3.56 18.05 -3.89
CA PRO A 70 -4.29 18.24 -5.15
C PRO A 70 -3.33 18.30 -6.35
#